data_AF-G5BSL9-F1
#
_entry.id   AF-G5BSL9-F1
#
_cell.length_a   1.000
_cell.length_b   1.000
_cell.length_c   1.000
_cell.angle_alpha   90.00
_cell.angle_beta   90.00
_cell.angle_gamma   90.00
#
_symmetry.space_group_name_H-M   'P 1'
#
loop_
_entity.id
_entity.type
_entity.pdbx_description
1 polymer ?
#
loop_
_entity_poly.entity_id
_entity_poly.type
_entity_poly.pdbx_seq_one_letter_code
_entity_poly.pdbx_strand_id
1 'polypeptide(L)'
;MTSQICQNYSTEVEAAVSCLVNLHLRASYTYLSLGYYFNHDDVALAGMDHFFHELAKEKCKGAKHLLKMQNQHRGRVLFQDGQKHSEDEWGKTLDAVEAALALEKNLNQALLDLHTLGSVKTDPHL
;
A
#
# COMPACT_ATOMS: atom_id res chain seq x y z
N MET A 1 25.88 -5.31 -10.17
CA MET A 1 26.70 -4.10 -9.95
C MET A 1 26.14 -3.37 -8.73
N THR A 2 26.90 -3.35 -7.64
CA THR A 2 26.58 -2.61 -6.42
C THR A 2 26.76 -1.11 -6.67
N SER A 3 25.75 -0.31 -6.30
CA SER A 3 25.81 1.13 -6.47
C SER A 3 26.81 1.76 -5.50
N GLN A 4 27.73 2.60 -6.01
CA GLN A 4 28.76 3.31 -5.24
C GLN A 4 28.23 4.29 -4.16
N ILE A 5 26.92 4.54 -4.09
CA ILE A 5 26.31 5.55 -3.18
C ILE A 5 25.34 4.89 -2.17
N CYS A 6 25.22 3.56 -2.15
CA CYS A 6 24.39 2.87 -1.16
C CYS A 6 25.06 2.94 0.23
N GLN A 7 24.68 3.94 1.03
CA GLN A 7 25.15 4.10 2.41
C GLN A 7 24.05 3.66 3.35
N ASN A 8 24.33 2.61 4.14
CA ASN A 8 23.47 2.13 5.23
C ASN A 8 22.10 1.55 4.84
N TYR A 9 21.87 1.29 3.55
CA TYR A 9 20.61 0.73 3.05
C TYR A 9 20.75 -0.79 2.82
N SER A 10 20.25 -1.58 3.76
CA SER A 10 20.37 -3.04 3.71
C SER A 10 19.43 -3.67 2.68
N THR A 11 19.80 -4.84 2.14
CA THR A 11 18.95 -5.61 1.22
C THR A 11 17.62 -6.02 1.85
N GLU A 12 17.58 -6.19 3.17
CA GLU A 12 16.36 -6.48 3.92
C GLU A 12 15.40 -5.27 3.95
N VAL A 13 15.93 -4.06 4.17
CA VAL A 13 15.14 -2.82 4.12
C VAL A 13 14.65 -2.58 2.69
N GLU A 14 15.50 -2.78 1.68
CA GLU A 14 15.13 -2.72 0.27
C GLU A 14 13.97 -3.66 -0.09
N ALA A 15 14.01 -4.90 0.39
CA ALA A 15 12.94 -5.87 0.19
C ALA A 15 11.66 -5.49 0.95
N ALA A 16 11.79 -5.00 2.18
CA ALA A 16 10.65 -4.56 3.00
C ALA A 16 9.93 -3.35 2.38
N VAL A 17 10.66 -2.35 1.89
CA VAL A 17 10.08 -1.22 1.16
C VAL A 17 9.40 -1.69 -0.13
N SER A 18 10.00 -2.62 -0.87
CA SER A 18 9.37 -3.20 -2.06
C SER A 18 8.07 -3.93 -1.73
N CYS A 19 8.04 -4.70 -0.64
CA CYS A 19 6.82 -5.35 -0.15
C CYS A 19 5.74 -4.32 0.21
N LEU A 20 6.12 -3.26 0.93
CA LEU A 20 5.21 -2.20 1.33
C LEU A 20 4.66 -1.41 0.13
N VAL A 21 5.48 -1.13 -0.89
CA VAL A 21 5.01 -0.54 -2.16
C VAL A 21 3.91 -1.40 -2.78
N ASN A 22 4.12 -2.71 -2.89
CA ASN A 22 3.12 -3.61 -3.46
C ASN A 22 1.84 -3.66 -2.61
N LEU A 23 1.97 -3.64 -1.28
CA LEU A 23 0.83 -3.60 -0.37
C LEU A 23 -0.01 -2.31 -0.53
N HIS A 24 0.64 -1.15 -0.67
CA HIS A 24 -0.04 0.11 -0.97
C HIS A 24 -0.72 0.10 -2.35
N LEU A 25 -0.08 -0.46 -3.38
CA LEU A 25 -0.69 -0.58 -4.71
C LEU A 25 -1.90 -1.52 -4.70
N ARG A 26 -1.79 -2.65 -4.00
CA ARG A 26 -2.91 -3.57 -3.78
C ARG A 26 -4.06 -2.87 -3.07
N ALA A 27 -3.78 -2.15 -1.98
CA ALA A 27 -4.81 -1.41 -1.25
C ALA A 27 -5.45 -0.30 -2.10
N SER A 28 -4.67 0.41 -2.92
CA SER A 28 -5.20 1.37 -3.88
C SER A 28 -6.17 0.72 -4.87
N TYR A 29 -5.85 -0.49 -5.35
CA TYR A 29 -6.72 -1.22 -6.27
C TYR A 29 -8.00 -1.71 -5.57
N THR A 30 -7.89 -2.23 -4.34
CA THR A 30 -9.03 -2.64 -3.52
C THR A 30 -10.00 -1.47 -3.29
N TYR A 31 -9.49 -0.30 -2.90
CA TYR A 31 -10.33 0.87 -2.67
C TYR A 31 -10.95 1.42 -3.95
N LEU A 32 -10.26 1.31 -5.09
CA LEU A 32 -10.85 1.65 -6.38
C LEU A 32 -12.04 0.74 -6.70
N SER A 33 -11.90 -0.57 -6.49
CA SER A 33 -12.99 -1.54 -6.67
C SER A 33 -14.18 -1.24 -5.73
N LEU A 34 -13.91 -0.95 -4.46
CA LEU A 34 -14.93 -0.55 -3.48
C LEU A 34 -15.67 0.73 -3.88
N GLY A 35 -14.95 1.75 -4.36
CA GLY A 35 -15.57 2.99 -4.84
C GLY A 35 -16.59 2.72 -5.95
N TYR A 36 -16.18 1.98 -6.99
CA TYR A 36 -17.08 1.60 -8.08
C TYR A 36 -18.24 0.71 -7.65
N TYR A 37 -18.04 -0.17 -6.66
CA TYR A 37 -19.11 -0.98 -6.09
C TYR A 37 -20.20 -0.10 -5.44
N PHE A 38 -19.82 0.92 -4.66
CA PHE A 38 -20.78 1.84 -4.04
C PHE A 38 -21.43 2.82 -5.02
N ASN A 39 -20.83 3.01 -6.20
CA ASN A 39 -21.40 3.78 -7.30
C ASN A 39 -22.37 2.97 -8.17
N HIS A 40 -22.54 1.66 -7.95
CA HIS A 40 -23.51 0.87 -8.71
C HIS A 40 -24.93 1.34 -8.41
N ASP A 41 -25.81 1.35 -9.43
CA ASP A 41 -27.19 1.87 -9.32
C ASP A 41 -27.99 1.15 -8.22
N ASP A 42 -27.67 -0.12 -7.93
CA ASP A 42 -28.31 -0.93 -6.90
C ASP A 42 -27.89 -0.57 -5.46
N VAL A 43 -26.75 0.10 -5.28
CA VAL A 43 -26.22 0.50 -3.96
C VAL A 43 -26.38 2.01 -3.76
N ALA A 44 -25.99 2.82 -4.76
CA ALA A 44 -26.17 4.27 -4.84
C ALA A 44 -25.71 5.08 -3.61
N LEU A 45 -24.62 4.65 -2.96
CA LEU A 45 -24.06 5.34 -1.78
C LEU A 45 -22.92 6.28 -2.19
N ALA A 46 -23.26 7.41 -2.81
CA ALA A 46 -22.30 8.39 -3.34
C ALA A 46 -21.25 8.88 -2.31
N GLY A 47 -21.61 8.95 -1.03
CA GLY A 47 -20.65 9.29 0.03
C GLY A 47 -19.56 8.23 0.22
N MET A 48 -19.92 6.95 0.12
CA MET A 48 -18.98 5.83 0.23
C MET A 48 -18.13 5.69 -1.03
N ASP A 49 -18.73 5.89 -2.20
CA ASP A 49 -18.02 5.98 -3.48
C ASP A 49 -16.87 7.00 -3.40
N HIS A 50 -17.20 8.25 -3.05
CA HIS A 50 -16.20 9.32 -2.91
C HIS A 50 -15.14 8.99 -1.85
N PHE A 51 -15.54 8.46 -0.69
CA PHE A 51 -14.62 8.09 0.38
C PHE A 51 -13.57 7.08 -0.08
N PHE A 52 -13.99 6.00 -0.73
CA PHE A 52 -13.07 4.96 -1.20
C PHE A 52 -12.21 5.42 -2.38
N HIS A 53 -12.73 6.28 -3.26
CA HIS A 53 -11.91 6.91 -4.30
C HIS A 53 -10.80 7.80 -3.73
N GLU A 54 -11.06 8.56 -2.67
CA GLU A 54 -10.03 9.35 -1.99
C GLU A 54 -9.01 8.44 -1.28
N LEU A 55 -9.45 7.38 -0.61
CA LEU A 55 -8.54 6.38 -0.03
C LEU A 55 -7.64 5.74 -1.09
N ALA A 56 -8.18 5.37 -2.26
CA ALA A 56 -7.41 4.82 -3.37
C ALA A 56 -6.30 5.80 -3.80
N LYS A 57 -6.63 7.09 -3.97
CA LYS A 57 -5.66 8.14 -4.32
C LYS A 57 -4.56 8.26 -3.25
N GLU A 58 -4.93 8.25 -1.98
CA GLU A 58 -3.97 8.33 -0.87
C GLU A 58 -3.02 7.12 -0.83
N LYS A 59 -3.53 5.90 -1.02
CA LYS A 59 -2.65 4.70 -1.08
C LYS A 59 -1.70 4.75 -2.27
N CYS A 60 -2.17 5.21 -3.44
CA CYS A 60 -1.32 5.43 -4.61
C CYS A 60 -0.24 6.49 -4.35
N LYS A 61 -0.56 7.60 -3.67
CA LYS A 61 0.42 8.61 -3.23
C LYS A 61 1.46 8.00 -2.28
N GLY A 62 1.03 7.18 -1.32
CA GLY A 62 1.92 6.44 -0.43
C GLY A 62 2.91 5.54 -1.18
N ALA A 63 2.42 4.72 -2.13
CA ALA A 63 3.28 3.89 -2.98
C ALA A 63 4.31 4.73 -3.76
N LYS A 64 3.89 5.86 -4.35
CA LYS A 64 4.78 6.77 -5.08
C LYS A 64 5.85 7.39 -4.16
N HIS A 65 5.49 7.72 -2.92
CA HIS A 65 6.44 8.24 -1.95
C HIS A 65 7.52 7.21 -1.62
N LEU A 66 7.13 5.97 -1.33
CA LEU A 66 8.05 4.86 -1.07
C LEU A 66 8.94 4.55 -2.28
N LEU A 67 8.39 4.55 -3.49
CA LEU A 67 9.18 4.39 -4.73
C LEU A 67 10.23 5.50 -4.90
N LYS A 68 9.86 6.75 -4.58
CA LYS A 68 10.80 7.88 -4.63
C LYS A 68 11.93 7.69 -3.60
N MET A 69 11.58 7.26 -2.39
CA MET A 69 12.55 6.90 -1.34
C MET A 69 13.50 5.79 -1.80
N GLN A 70 12.96 4.70 -2.38
CA GLN A 70 13.78 3.61 -2.93
C GLN A 70 14.79 4.11 -3.96
N ASN A 71 14.34 4.95 -4.90
CA ASN A 71 15.18 5.50 -5.95
C ASN A 71 16.26 6.44 -5.39
N GLN A 72 15.97 7.19 -4.32
CA GLN A 72 16.96 8.03 -3.62
C GLN A 72 18.07 7.17 -3.01
N HIS A 73 17.73 6.01 -2.45
CA HIS A 73 18.69 5.05 -1.91
C HIS A 73 19.28 4.12 -2.99
N ARG A 74 18.92 4.34 -4.27
CA ARG A 74 19.29 3.52 -5.44
C ARG A 74 18.93 2.04 -5.32
N GLY A 75 17.96 1.71 -4.47
CA GLY A 75 17.35 0.40 -4.43
C GLY A 75 16.51 0.14 -5.68
N ARG A 76 16.22 -1.13 -5.93
CA ARG A 76 15.36 -1.62 -7.00
C ARG A 76 14.07 -2.12 -6.39
N VAL A 77 12.95 -1.59 -6.88
CA VAL A 77 11.64 -2.15 -6.52
C VAL A 77 11.30 -3.31 -7.44
N LEU A 78 10.92 -4.42 -6.81
CA LEU A 78 10.29 -5.54 -7.49
C LEU A 78 8.78 -5.38 -7.39
N PHE A 79 8.15 -5.02 -8.50
CA PHE A 79 6.70 -5.04 -8.60
C PHE A 79 6.25 -6.49 -8.70
N GLN A 80 5.33 -6.89 -7.82
CA GLN A 80 4.69 -8.19 -7.86
C GLN A 80 3.37 -8.06 -8.59
N ASP A 81 2.99 -9.09 -9.33
CA ASP A 81 1.70 -9.10 -10.03
C ASP A 81 0.57 -8.93 -9.02
N GLY A 82 -0.31 -7.97 -9.33
CA GLY A 82 -1.50 -7.70 -8.53
C GLY A 82 -2.41 -8.93 -8.57
N GLN A 83 -2.45 -9.68 -7.46
CA GLN A 83 -3.44 -10.72 -7.31
C GLN A 83 -4.83 -10.05 -7.32
N LYS A 84 -5.64 -10.35 -8.35
CA LYS A 84 -7.04 -9.93 -8.38
C LYS A 84 -7.69 -10.45 -7.09
N HIS A 85 -8.32 -9.57 -6.33
CA HIS A 85 -9.14 -10.00 -5.21
C HIS A 85 -10.29 -10.88 -5.75
N SER A 86 -10.58 -11.98 -5.08
CA SER A 86 -11.65 -12.90 -5.49
C SER A 86 -13.05 -12.33 -5.28
N GLU A 87 -13.15 -11.22 -4.54
CA GLU A 87 -14.40 -10.58 -4.14
C GLU A 87 -14.64 -9.35 -5.03
N ASP A 88 -15.35 -9.55 -6.14
CA ASP A 88 -15.89 -8.44 -6.95
C ASP A 88 -17.23 -7.93 -6.34
N GLU A 89 -17.85 -8.70 -5.43
CA GLU A 89 -19.06 -8.32 -4.69
C GLU A 89 -18.72 -8.10 -3.20
N TRP A 90 -18.75 -6.84 -2.77
CA TRP A 90 -18.30 -6.43 -1.42
C TRP A 90 -19.36 -6.55 -0.32
N GLY A 91 -20.46 -7.27 -0.56
CA GLY A 91 -21.50 -7.53 0.44
C GLY A 91 -22.20 -6.26 0.94
N LYS A 92 -22.43 -6.15 2.25
CA LYS A 92 -23.03 -4.94 2.83
C LYS A 92 -21.95 -3.88 3.08
N THR A 93 -22.38 -2.63 3.24
CA THR A 93 -21.49 -1.51 3.59
C THR A 93 -20.63 -1.79 4.84
N LEU A 94 -21.16 -2.52 5.82
CA LEU A 94 -20.40 -2.90 7.02
C LEU A 94 -19.22 -3.82 6.67
N ASP A 95 -19.45 -4.84 5.85
CA ASP A 95 -18.44 -5.82 5.47
C ASP A 95 -17.28 -5.14 4.71
N ALA A 96 -17.62 -4.23 3.79
CA ALA A 96 -16.66 -3.39 3.08
C ALA A 96 -15.81 -2.52 4.01
N VAL A 97 -16.42 -1.88 5.02
CA VAL A 97 -15.71 -1.03 5.98
C VAL A 97 -14.83 -1.86 6.92
N GLU A 98 -15.28 -3.05 7.34
CA GLU A 98 -14.49 -3.97 8.16
C GLU A 98 -13.28 -4.50 7.37
N ALA A 99 -13.46 -4.85 6.10
CA ALA A 99 -12.37 -5.23 5.20
C ALA A 99 -11.35 -4.09 5.01
N ALA A 100 -11.84 -2.86 4.79
CA ALA A 100 -11.00 -1.67 4.71
C ALA A 100 -10.21 -1.44 6.01
N LEU A 101 -10.85 -1.56 7.17
CA LEU A 101 -10.19 -1.42 8.47
C LEU A 101 -9.11 -2.49 8.68
N ALA A 102 -9.38 -3.73 8.31
CA ALA A 102 -8.38 -4.81 8.40
C ALA A 102 -7.17 -4.53 7.49
N LEU A 103 -7.41 -4.02 6.29
CA LEU A 103 -6.36 -3.63 5.35
C LEU A 103 -5.51 -2.47 5.87
N GLU A 104 -6.13 -1.44 6.46
CA GLU A 104 -5.41 -0.33 7.09
C GLU A 104 -4.56 -0.80 8.28
N LYS A 105 -5.08 -1.71 9.12
CA LYS A 105 -4.30 -2.31 10.22
C LYS A 105 -3.09 -3.08 9.70
N ASN A 106 -3.24 -3.84 8.62
CA ASN A 106 -2.15 -4.57 7.99
C ASN A 106 -1.08 -3.61 7.45
N LEU A 107 -1.47 -2.55 6.73
CA LEU A 107 -0.57 -1.51 6.26
C LEU A 107 0.18 -0.82 7.42
N ASN A 108 -0.53 -0.48 8.49
CA ASN A 108 0.07 0.15 9.65
C ASN A 108 1.08 -0.78 10.34
N GLN A 109 0.77 -2.07 10.46
CA GLN A 109 1.70 -3.05 11.01
C GLN A 109 2.96 -3.17 10.13
N ALA A 110 2.81 -3.25 8.81
CA ALA A 110 3.95 -3.32 7.89
C ALA A 110 4.84 -2.06 7.96
N LEU A 111 4.26 -0.88 8.20
CA LEU A 111 5.00 0.35 8.45
C LEU A 111 5.79 0.31 9.77
N LEU A 112 5.18 -0.19 10.85
CA LEU A 112 5.85 -0.35 12.14
C LEU A 112 6.99 -1.38 12.07
N ASP A 113 6.79 -2.47 11.35
CA ASP A 113 7.81 -3.49 11.12
C ASP A 113 8.99 -2.92 10.32
N LEU A 114 8.71 -2.09 9.30
CA LEU A 114 9.74 -1.39 8.52
C LEU A 114 10.56 -0.42 9.40
N HIS A 115 9.90 0.37 10.24
CA HIS A 115 10.57 1.29 11.17
C HIS A 115 11.45 0.54 12.19
N THR A 116 10.93 -0.56 12.73
CA THR A 116 11.69 -1.44 13.63
C THR A 116 12.91 -2.02 12.93
N LEU A 117 12.77 -2.44 11.67
CA LEU A 117 13.88 -2.93 10.86
C LEU A 117 14.93 -1.84 10.60
N GLY A 118 14.51 -0.62 10.29
CA GLY A 118 15.41 0.54 10.16
C GLY A 118 16.23 0.77 11.44
N SER A 119 15.57 0.73 12.60
CA SER A 119 16.23 0.83 13.90
C SER A 119 17.28 -0.27 14.14
N VAL A 120 16.94 -1.53 13.83
CA VAL A 120 17.86 -2.68 13.97
C VAL A 120 19.05 -2.58 13.02
N LYS A 121 18.82 -2.11 11.79
CA LYS A 121 19.88 -1.90 10.78
C LYS A 121 20.64 -0.60 10.98
N THR A 122 20.30 0.18 12.01
CA THR A 122 20.92 1.48 12.31
C THR A 122 20.77 2.46 11.14
N ASP A 123 19.66 2.40 10.38
CA ASP A 123 19.35 3.32 9.29
C ASP A 123 18.49 4.49 9.82
N PRO A 124 19.09 5.66 10.12
CA PRO A 124 18.37 6.80 10.70
C PRO A 124 17.53 7.57 9.66
N HIS A 125 17.65 7.24 8.37
CA HIS A 125 16.90 7.89 7.30
C HIS A 125 15.55 7.21 7.02
N LEU A 126 15.31 6.05 7.63
CA LEU A 126 14.10 5.24 7.52
C LEU A 126 13.20 5.43 8.74
#